data_AF-A0A3B8U8Z3-F1
#
_entry.id   AF-A0A3B8U8Z3-F1
#
_cell.length_a   1.000
_cell.length_b   1.000
_cell.length_c   1.000
_cell.angle_alpha   90.00
_cell.angle_beta   90.00
_cell.angle_gamma   90.00
#
_symmetry.space_group_name_H-M   'P 1'
#
loop_
_entity.id
_entity.type
_entity.pdbx_description
1 polymer ?
#
loop_
_entity_poly.entity_id
_entity_poly.type
_entity_poly.pdbx_seq_one_letter_code
_entity_poly.pdbx_strand_id
1 'polypeptide(L)'
;MRVWVTGSSGQVGQVLLKALRKRGIDCFGTSHAEADIADEAAVRAQMKESTHVVNTAAYCEVDPAETHREKAFRANVLGPTVLAKVAKETG
;
A
#
# COMPACT_ATOMS: atom_id res chain seq x y z
N MET A 1 4.06 -15.89 8.56
CA MET A 1 3.13 -14.81 8.18
C MET A 1 3.86 -13.50 8.34
N ARG A 2 3.97 -12.71 7.27
CA ARG A 2 4.55 -11.36 7.27
C ARG A 2 3.59 -10.40 6.58
N VAL A 3 3.28 -9.28 7.24
CA VAL A 3 2.31 -8.28 6.77
C VAL A 3 3.02 -7.09 6.14
N TRP A 4 2.71 -6.81 4.87
CA TRP A 4 3.11 -5.60 4.19
C TRP A 4 2.05 -4.50 4.35
N VAL A 5 2.45 -3.33 4.86
CA VAL A 5 1.58 -2.14 4.97
C VAL A 5 2.01 -1.08 3.96
N THR A 6 1.20 -0.83 2.93
CA THR A 6 1.46 0.25 1.96
C THR A 6 1.06 1.60 2.55
N GLY A 7 1.65 2.70 2.08
CA GLY A 7 1.31 4.04 2.61
C GLY A 7 1.80 4.22 4.05
N SER A 8 2.92 3.59 4.41
CA SER A 8 3.42 3.49 5.78
C SER A 8 3.77 4.84 6.42
N SER A 9 3.99 5.88 5.61
CA SER A 9 4.24 7.25 6.05
C SER A 9 2.96 7.99 6.46
N GLY A 10 1.78 7.50 6.08
CA GLY A 10 0.48 8.08 6.43
C GLY A 10 0.03 7.76 7.86
N GLN A 11 -0.99 8.48 8.33
CA GLN A 11 -1.49 8.39 9.71
C GLN A 11 -1.87 6.95 10.10
N VAL A 12 -2.65 6.28 9.24
CA VAL A 12 -3.10 4.89 9.48
C VAL A 12 -1.94 3.91 9.39
N GLY A 13 -1.08 4.03 8.37
CA GLY A 13 0.06 3.15 8.17
C GLY A 13 1.03 3.14 9.37
N GLN A 14 1.36 4.32 9.92
CA GLN A 14 2.23 4.44 11.09
C GLN A 14 1.62 3.77 12.33
N VAL A 15 0.34 4.07 12.63
CA VAL A 15 -0.35 3.50 13.80
C VAL A 15 -0.51 1.99 13.67
N LEU A 16 -0.83 1.49 12.47
CA LEU A 16 -0.98 0.07 12.20
C LEU A 16 0.34 -0.68 12.39
N LEU A 17 1.44 -0.19 11.82
CA LEU A 17 2.77 -0.80 12.01
C LEU A 17 3.17 -0.84 13.49
N LYS A 18 2.94 0.25 14.24
CA LYS A 18 3.17 0.27 15.69
C LYS A 18 2.33 -0.79 16.41
N ALA A 19 1.06 -0.93 16.04
CA ALA A 19 0.14 -1.89 16.65
C ALA A 19 0.49 -3.35 16.31
N LEU A 20 0.95 -3.63 15.09
CA LEU A 20 1.42 -4.96 14.66
C LEU A 20 2.68 -5.36 15.42
N ARG A 21 3.68 -4.46 15.49
CA ARG A 21 4.93 -4.67 16.23
C ARG A 21 4.67 -4.90 17.72
N LYS A 22 3.78 -4.13 18.34
CA LYS A 22 3.39 -4.31 19.75
C LYS A 22 2.79 -5.71 20.03
N ARG A 23 2.17 -6.32 19.02
CA ARG A 23 1.58 -7.67 19.10
C ARG A 23 2.54 -8.79 18.68
N GLY A 24 3.79 -8.47 18.35
CA GLY A 24 4.77 -9.46 17.88
C GLY A 24 4.47 -10.02 16.49
N ILE A 25 3.66 -9.32 15.69
CA ILE A 25 3.38 -9.72 14.30
C ILE A 25 4.49 -9.19 13.40
N ASP A 26 5.13 -10.09 12.64
CA ASP A 26 6.13 -9.73 11.64
C ASP A 26 5.49 -8.87 10.55
N CYS A 27 6.04 -7.67 10.35
CA CYS A 27 5.50 -6.68 9.44
C CYS A 27 6.57 -5.73 8.94
N PHE A 28 6.34 -5.18 7.77
CA PHE A 28 7.10 -4.08 7.19
C PHE A 28 6.14 -3.15 6.46
N GLY A 29 6.58 -1.93 6.17
CA GLY A 29 5.75 -1.01 5.41
C GLY A 29 6.57 -0.14 4.48
N THR A 30 5.94 0.29 3.41
CA THR A 30 6.54 1.09 2.35
C THR A 30 5.75 2.39 2.16
N SER A 31 6.48 3.47 1.95
CA SER A 31 5.98 4.73 1.44
C SER A 31 5.75 4.66 -0.08
N HIS A 32 5.11 5.69 -0.65
CA HIS A 32 4.94 5.79 -2.09
C HIS A 32 6.28 5.83 -2.85
N ALA A 33 7.34 6.41 -2.25
CA ALA A 33 8.67 6.47 -2.86
C ALA A 33 9.39 5.11 -2.87
N GLU A 34 9.09 4.24 -1.90
CA GLU A 34 9.68 2.90 -1.82
C GLU A 34 8.91 1.88 -2.66
N ALA A 35 7.58 2.03 -2.77
CA ALA A 35 6.75 1.22 -3.65
C ALA A 35 5.52 2.01 -4.10
N ASP A 36 5.48 2.35 -5.39
CA ASP A 36 4.25 2.83 -6.02
C ASP A 36 3.29 1.67 -6.21
N ILE A 37 2.15 1.69 -5.52
CA ILE A 37 1.17 0.61 -5.59
C ILE A 37 0.49 0.49 -6.97
N ALA A 38 0.62 1.50 -7.83
CA ALA A 38 0.16 1.43 -9.22
C ALA A 38 1.20 0.83 -10.18
N ASP A 39 2.41 0.52 -9.71
CA ASP A 39 3.44 -0.19 -10.46
C ASP A 39 3.41 -1.68 -10.09
N GLU A 40 3.01 -2.51 -11.06
CA GLU A 40 2.91 -3.96 -10.87
C GLU A 40 4.25 -4.61 -10.51
N ALA A 41 5.36 -4.14 -11.08
CA ALA A 41 6.68 -4.71 -10.77
C ALA A 41 7.09 -4.40 -9.33
N ALA A 42 6.85 -3.17 -8.87
CA ALA A 42 7.08 -2.78 -7.48
C ALA A 42 6.22 -3.60 -6.52
N VAL A 43 4.92 -3.75 -6.81
CA VAL A 43 4.00 -4.56 -6.01
C VAL A 43 4.45 -6.02 -5.94
N ARG A 44 4.81 -6.63 -7.08
CA ARG A 44 5.32 -8.01 -7.11
C ARG A 44 6.60 -8.18 -6.28
N ALA A 45 7.49 -7.20 -6.29
CA ALA A 45 8.71 -7.25 -5.49
C ALA A 45 8.41 -7.32 -3.99
N GLN A 46 7.48 -6.48 -3.50
CA GLN A 46 7.10 -6.47 -2.08
C GLN A 46 6.27 -7.70 -1.68
N MET A 47 5.40 -8.18 -2.58
CA MET A 47 4.58 -9.36 -2.33
C MET A 47 5.42 -10.63 -2.12
N LYS A 48 6.59 -10.78 -2.77
CA LYS A 48 7.52 -11.90 -2.54
C LYS A 48 7.98 -12.04 -1.09
N GLU A 49 8.09 -10.91 -0.39
CA GLU A 49 8.53 -10.83 1.01
C GLU A 49 7.38 -10.90 2.00
N SER A 50 6.14 -11.03 1.54
CA SER A 50 4.94 -10.93 2.39
C SER A 50 3.94 -12.05 2.12
N THR A 51 3.04 -12.24 3.06
CA THR A 51 1.91 -13.20 2.94
C THR A 51 0.56 -12.48 2.96
N HIS A 52 0.55 -11.23 3.39
CA HIS A 52 -0.64 -10.40 3.57
C HIS A 52 -0.26 -8.98 3.21
N VAL A 53 -1.18 -8.25 2.57
CA VAL A 53 -1.03 -6.83 2.29
C VAL A 53 -2.20 -6.05 2.90
N VAL A 54 -1.90 -4.93 3.55
CA VAL A 54 -2.89 -3.95 4.02
C VAL A 54 -2.63 -2.65 3.29
N ASN A 55 -3.58 -2.25 2.44
CA ASN A 55 -3.47 -1.02 1.70
C ASN A 55 -3.88 0.17 2.57
N THR A 56 -2.92 1.05 2.92
CA THR A 56 -3.23 2.34 3.58
C THR A 56 -2.79 3.54 2.74
N ALA A 57 -2.27 3.29 1.53
CA ALA A 57 -1.94 4.33 0.57
C ALA A 57 -3.20 4.85 -0.14
N ALA A 58 -3.34 6.17 -0.20
CA ALA A 58 -4.39 6.88 -0.92
C ALA A 58 -3.96 8.34 -1.19
N TYR A 59 -4.55 8.94 -2.21
CA TYR A 59 -4.59 10.38 -2.39
C TYR A 59 -5.81 10.93 -1.65
N CYS A 60 -5.58 11.67 -0.56
CA CYS A 60 -6.62 12.12 0.38
C CYS A 60 -6.94 13.62 0.28
N GLU A 61 -6.27 14.36 -0.59
CA GLU A 61 -6.55 15.78 -0.80
C GLU A 61 -7.80 15.92 -1.69
N VAL A 62 -8.96 16.11 -1.05
CA VAL A 62 -10.28 16.07 -1.72
C VAL A 62 -10.43 17.20 -2.75
N ASP A 63 -10.25 18.46 -2.37
CA ASP A 63 -10.43 19.58 -3.32
C ASP A 63 -9.39 19.51 -4.47
N PRO A 64 -8.09 19.26 -4.19
CA PRO A 64 -7.10 19.08 -5.25
C PRO A 64 -7.34 17.85 -6.14
N ALA A 65 -8.14 16.86 -5.73
CA ALA A 65 -8.43 15.70 -6.58
C ALA A 65 -9.24 16.07 -7.84
N GLU A 66 -10.02 17.16 -7.79
CA GLU A 66 -10.81 17.64 -8.93
C GLU A 66 -9.94 18.11 -10.10
N THR A 67 -8.77 18.68 -9.79
CA THR A 67 -7.80 19.15 -10.79
C THR A 67 -6.71 18.12 -11.05
N HIS A 68 -6.23 17.42 -10.02
CA HIS A 68 -5.21 16.39 -10.11
C HIS A 68 -5.80 14.98 -10.30
N ARG A 69 -6.76 14.86 -11.21
CA ARG A 69 -7.54 13.64 -11.43
C ARG A 69 -6.66 12.42 -11.71
N GLU A 70 -5.59 12.58 -12.48
CA GLU A 70 -4.66 11.49 -12.80
C GLU A 70 -3.94 10.96 -11.56
N LYS A 71 -3.51 11.86 -10.65
CA LYS A 71 -2.85 11.45 -9.39
C LYS A 71 -3.83 10.73 -8.48
N ALA A 72 -5.04 11.28 -8.34
CA ALA A 72 -6.10 10.67 -7.54
C ALA A 72 -6.49 9.29 -8.11
N PHE A 73 -6.66 9.17 -9.42
CA PHE A 73 -6.99 7.90 -10.09
C PHE A 73 -5.86 6.88 -9.96
N ARG A 74 -4.60 7.29 -10.15
CA ARG A 74 -3.44 6.41 -9.99
C ARG A 74 -3.37 5.82 -8.57
N ALA A 75 -3.52 6.67 -7.55
CA ALA A 75 -3.42 6.22 -6.16
C ALA A 75 -4.65 5.43 -5.69
N ASN A 76 -5.86 5.90 -6.00
CA ASN A 76 -7.10 5.40 -5.39
C ASN A 76 -7.84 4.35 -6.23
N VAL A 77 -7.50 4.21 -7.53
CA VAL A 77 -8.10 3.22 -8.42
C VAL A 77 -7.05 2.24 -8.92
N LEU A 78 -6.06 2.71 -9.68
CA LEU A 78 -5.05 1.81 -10.27
C LEU A 78 -4.25 1.08 -9.21
N GLY A 79 -3.82 1.78 -8.16
CA GLY A 79 -3.09 1.18 -7.04
C GLY A 79 -3.79 -0.02 -6.42
N PRO A 80 -5.01 0.14 -5.86
CA PRO A 80 -5.80 -0.98 -5.35
C PRO A 80 -6.06 -2.08 -6.38
N THR A 81 -6.30 -1.73 -7.66
CA THR A 81 -6.50 -2.72 -8.73
C THR A 81 -5.26 -3.59 -8.93
N VAL A 82 -4.06 -3.00 -8.98
CA VAL A 82 -2.80 -3.72 -9.14
C VAL A 82 -2.51 -4.57 -7.90
N LEU A 83 -2.69 -4.03 -6.70
CA LEU A 83 -2.55 -4.79 -5.44
C LEU A 83 -3.45 -6.03 -5.44
N ALA A 84 -4.73 -5.88 -5.77
CA ALA A 84 -5.67 -6.99 -5.80
C ALA A 84 -5.32 -8.03 -6.87
N LYS A 85 -4.91 -7.58 -8.07
CA LYS A 85 -4.46 -8.47 -9.15
C LYS A 85 -3.26 -9.31 -8.69
N VAL A 86 -2.20 -8.67 -8.21
CA VAL A 86 -0.99 -9.39 -7.80
C VAL A 86 -1.28 -10.30 -6.61
N ALA A 87 -2.02 -9.83 -5.61
CA ALA A 87 -2.39 -10.65 -4.45
C ALA A 87 -3.15 -11.92 -4.84
N LYS A 88 -4.06 -11.85 -5.82
CA LYS A 88 -4.78 -13.01 -6.37
C LYS A 88 -3.87 -14.00 -7.10
N GLU A 89 -2.78 -13.53 -7.71
CA GLU A 89 -1.84 -14.39 -8.45
C GLU A 89 -0.79 -15.04 -7.56
N THR A 90 -0.47 -14.42 -6.42
CA THR A 90 0.60 -14.87 -5.51
C THR A 90 0.07 -15.53 -4.22
N GLY A 91 -1.25 -15.68 -4.08
CA GLY A 91 -1.94 -16.26 -2.94
C GLY A 91 -3.32 -16.78 -3.32
#